data_AF-A0A2S2P9J4-F1
#
_entry.id   AF-A0A2S2P9J4-F1
#
_cell.length_a   1.000
_cell.length_b   1.000
_cell.length_c   1.000
_cell.angle_alpha   90.00
_cell.angle_beta   90.00
_cell.angle_gamma   90.00
#
_symmetry.space_group_name_H-M   'P 1'
#
loop_
_entity.id
_entity.type
_entity.pdbx_description
1 polymer ?
#
loop_
_entity_poly.entity_id
_entity_poly.type
_entity_poly.pdbx_seq_one_letter_code
_entity_poly.pdbx_strand_id
1 'polypeptide(L)'
;MESILDTISASQPLDTLYSKNSISPHKIYLVKCPELNLWSRAIVHDFIFTDQKFKVYFIDYGNYGFIDQDKFIDLQSFDLLLSTIGPQALKVSFHLFPPENLQDQSRSRALYEMIIDKSLDINVISTN
;
A
#
# COMPACT_ATOMS: atom_id res chain seq x y z
N MET A 1 13.71 8.91 -1.81
CA MET A 1 12.59 9.67 -2.41
C MET A 1 11.71 10.09 -1.25
N GLU A 2 11.62 11.39 -0.95
CA GLU A 2 10.71 11.89 0.10
C GLU A 2 9.28 11.91 -0.45
N SER A 3 8.31 11.38 0.31
CA SER A 3 6.90 11.44 -0.07
C SER A 3 6.39 12.86 0.11
N ILE A 4 5.53 13.34 -0.80
CA ILE A 4 4.79 14.60 -0.63
C ILE A 4 4.06 14.63 0.72
N LEU A 5 3.57 13.47 1.17
CA LEU A 5 2.89 13.33 2.45
C LEU A 5 3.82 13.54 3.65
N ASP A 6 5.10 13.20 3.52
CA ASP A 6 6.10 13.43 4.56
C ASP A 6 6.49 14.91 4.61
N THR A 7 6.57 15.58 3.45
CA THR A 7 6.73 17.04 3.40
C THR A 7 5.57 17.77 4.07
N ILE A 8 4.32 17.32 3.83
CA ILE A 8 3.14 17.84 4.52
C ILE A 8 3.26 17.58 6.02
N SER A 9 3.63 16.36 6.43
CA SER A 9 3.79 15.97 7.83
C SER A 9 4.86 16.79 8.58
N ALA A 10 5.90 17.26 7.89
CA ALA A 10 6.92 18.12 8.48
C ALA A 10 6.39 19.53 8.80
N SER A 11 5.39 20.00 8.04
CA SER A 11 4.75 21.31 8.26
C SER A 11 3.60 21.27 9.25
N GLN A 12 2.87 20.15 9.32
CA GLN A 12 1.79 19.91 10.26
C GLN A 12 1.80 18.42 10.67
N PRO A 13 1.97 18.07 11.95
CA PRO A 13 2.04 16.68 12.38
C PRO A 13 0.73 15.93 12.10
N LEU A 14 0.75 15.06 11.08
CA LEU A 14 -0.42 14.29 10.63
C LEU A 14 -0.92 13.30 11.67
N ASP A 15 -0.04 12.85 12.55
CA ASP A 15 -0.32 12.00 13.71
C ASP A 15 -1.30 12.63 14.72
N THR A 16 -1.53 13.95 14.67
CA THR A 16 -2.60 14.60 15.44
C THR A 16 -4.01 14.36 14.86
N LEU A 17 -4.09 13.90 13.61
CA LEU A 17 -5.32 13.71 12.84
C LEU A 17 -5.83 12.27 12.86
N TYR A 18 -5.23 11.39 13.66
CA TYR A 18 -5.69 10.02 13.79
C TYR A 18 -7.17 9.96 14.14
N SER A 19 -7.89 9.13 13.39
CA SER A 19 -9.32 8.90 13.51
C SER A 19 -9.63 8.27 14.85
N LYS A 20 -10.52 8.91 15.59
CA LYS A 20 -11.13 8.34 16.80
C LYS A 20 -12.39 7.53 16.49
N ASN A 21 -12.79 7.48 15.23
CA ASN A 21 -13.98 6.77 14.77
C ASN A 21 -13.66 5.30 14.46
N SER A 22 -14.72 4.49 14.38
CA SER A 22 -14.60 3.11 13.93
C SER A 22 -14.01 3.00 12.52
N ILE A 23 -13.10 2.04 12.35
CA ILE A 23 -12.45 1.74 11.08
C ILE A 23 -13.37 0.84 10.24
N SER A 24 -13.40 1.08 8.93
CA SER A 24 -14.24 0.40 7.94
C SER A 24 -13.36 -0.18 6.82
N PRO A 25 -13.62 -1.41 6.33
CA PRO A 25 -12.82 -1.99 5.26
C PRO A 25 -12.98 -1.31 3.90
N HIS A 26 -14.04 -0.51 3.74
CA HIS A 26 -14.42 0.08 2.46
C HIS A 26 -13.85 1.50 2.26
N LYS A 27 -13.06 1.99 3.21
CA LYS A 27 -12.45 3.31 3.18
C LYS A 27 -10.96 3.23 2.88
N ILE A 28 -10.45 4.28 2.24
CA ILE A 28 -9.02 4.51 2.09
C ILE A 28 -8.56 5.35 3.26
N TYR A 29 -7.43 4.95 3.84
CA TYR A 29 -6.82 5.63 4.96
C TYR A 29 -5.43 6.10 4.58
N LEU A 30 -5.00 7.18 5.24
CA LEU A 30 -3.60 7.52 5.35
C LEU A 30 -3.05 6.88 6.63
N VAL A 31 -1.98 6.11 6.49
CA VAL A 31 -1.30 5.42 7.59
C VAL A 31 0.21 5.61 7.48
N LYS A 32 0.91 5.51 8.61
CA LYS A 32 2.37 5.57 8.62
C LYS A 32 2.95 4.17 8.53
N CYS A 33 3.65 3.86 7.44
CA CYS A 33 4.31 2.58 7.25
C CYS A 33 5.41 2.39 8.32
N PRO A 34 5.34 1.34 9.18
CA PRO A 34 6.29 1.18 10.28
C PRO A 34 7.74 0.95 9.84
N GLU A 35 7.94 0.26 8.71
CA GLU A 35 9.26 -0.14 8.22
C GLU A 35 10.05 1.05 7.67
N LEU A 36 9.37 1.94 6.96
CA LEU A 36 10.00 3.07 6.26
C LEU A 36 9.72 4.42 6.94
N ASN A 37 8.82 4.45 7.92
CA ASN A 37 8.33 5.66 8.57
C ASN A 37 7.72 6.69 7.59
N LEU A 38 7.16 6.22 6.48
CA LEU A 38 6.56 7.04 5.42
C LEU A 38 5.04 6.99 5.48
N TRP A 39 4.39 8.12 5.23
CA TRP A 39 2.93 8.15 5.05
C TRP A 39 2.52 7.51 3.72
N SER A 40 1.51 6.64 3.77
CA SER A 40 1.06 5.83 2.64
C SER A 40 -0.45 5.67 2.63
N ARG A 41 -1.05 5.58 1.43
CA ARG A 41 -2.46 5.24 1.28
C ARG A 41 -2.65 3.73 1.44
N ALA A 42 -3.65 3.35 2.21
CA ALA A 42 -3.93 1.95 2.49
C ALA A 42 -5.43 1.68 2.65
N ILE A 43 -5.81 0.42 2.43
CA ILE A 43 -7.12 -0.11 2.79
C ILE A 43 -6.95 -1.20 3.84
N VAL A 44 -7.93 -1.38 4.71
CA VAL A 44 -7.93 -2.52 5.64
C VAL A 44 -8.22 -3.79 4.84
N HIS A 45 -7.31 -4.75 4.94
CA HIS A 45 -7.42 -6.03 4.28
C HIS A 45 -8.02 -7.10 5.19
N ASP A 46 -7.64 -7.10 6.47
CA ASP A 46 -8.14 -8.06 7.46
C ASP A 46 -8.18 -7.42 8.86
N PHE A 47 -9.28 -7.67 9.57
CA PHE A 47 -9.52 -7.19 10.94
C PHE A 47 -9.04 -8.16 12.01
N ILE A 48 -8.68 -9.39 11.62
CA ILE A 48 -8.45 -10.48 12.56
C ILE A 48 -6.98 -10.53 12.98
N PHE A 49 -6.55 -9.73 13.96
CA PHE A 49 -5.22 -9.94 14.57
C PHE A 49 -5.14 -9.59 16.06
N THR A 50 -4.20 -10.26 16.71
CA THR A 50 -3.75 -10.04 18.09
C THR A 50 -3.16 -8.63 18.26
N ASP A 51 -3.15 -8.12 19.49
CA ASP A 51 -2.51 -6.86 19.86
C ASP A 51 -3.09 -5.60 19.21
N GLN A 52 -4.38 -5.60 18.86
CA GLN A 52 -5.10 -4.41 18.39
C GLN A 52 -4.54 -3.79 17.09
N LYS A 53 -4.01 -4.63 16.18
CA LYS A 53 -3.52 -4.21 14.87
C LYS A 53 -4.42 -4.71 13.75
N PHE A 54 -4.50 -3.93 12.67
CA PHE A 54 -5.13 -4.36 11.42
C PHE A 54 -4.10 -4.64 10.36
N LYS A 55 -4.35 -5.68 9.55
CA LYS A 55 -3.58 -5.93 8.34
C LYS A 55 -4.10 -5.01 7.24
N VAL A 56 -3.21 -4.22 6.68
CA VAL A 56 -3.54 -3.26 5.62
C VAL A 56 -2.84 -3.64 4.32
N TYR A 57 -3.44 -3.23 3.20
CA TYR A 57 -2.83 -3.30 1.87
C TYR A 57 -2.46 -1.89 1.43
N PHE A 58 -1.19 -1.65 1.14
CA PHE A 58 -0.69 -0.36 0.66
C PHE A 58 -0.98 -0.22 -0.84
N ILE A 59 -2.03 0.52 -1.18
CA ILE A 59 -2.62 0.53 -2.54
C ILE A 59 -1.72 1.11 -3.63
N ASP A 60 -0.65 1.82 -3.23
CA ASP A 60 0.30 2.44 -4.16
C ASP A 60 1.59 1.62 -4.35
N TYR A 61 1.84 0.63 -3.49
CA TYR A 61 3.06 -0.18 -3.50
C TYR A 61 2.80 -1.67 -3.70
N GLY A 62 1.62 -2.14 -3.33
CA GLY A 62 1.19 -3.52 -3.56
C GLY A 62 1.63 -4.54 -2.51
N ASN A 63 2.27 -4.09 -1.42
CA ASN A 63 2.61 -4.92 -0.27
C ASN A 63 1.60 -4.76 0.89
N TYR A 64 1.75 -5.60 1.91
CA TYR A 64 0.94 -5.58 3.13
C TYR A 64 1.75 -5.06 4.32
N GLY A 65 1.05 -4.55 5.34
CA GLY A 65 1.63 -4.18 6.62
C GLY A 65 0.65 -4.33 7.77
N PHE A 66 1.12 -4.07 8.99
CA PHE A 66 0.31 -4.12 10.21
C PHE A 66 0.33 -2.76 10.90
N ILE A 67 -0.85 -2.18 11.12
CA ILE A 67 -1.02 -0.83 11.68
C ILE A 67 -1.87 -0.93 12.95
N ASP A 68 -1.48 -0.22 14.00
CA ASP A 68 -2.28 -0.12 15.24
C ASP A 68 -3.66 0.47 14.93
N GLN A 69 -4.73 -0.07 15.53
CA GLN A 69 -6.12 0.28 15.22
C GLN A 69 -6.45 1.78 15.37
N ASP A 70 -5.65 2.51 16.15
CA ASP A 70 -5.78 3.94 16.42
C ASP A 70 -4.90 4.82 15.52
N LYS A 71 -4.11 4.25 14.60
CA LYS A 71 -3.17 4.98 13.73
C LYS A 71 -3.63 5.11 12.28
N PHE A 72 -4.91 5.46 12.10
CA PHE A 72 -5.54 5.61 10.80
C PHE A 72 -6.11 7.02 10.64
N ILE A 73 -5.89 7.66 9.50
CA ILE A 73 -6.54 8.93 9.16
C ILE A 73 -7.49 8.65 8.00
N ASP A 74 -8.78 8.96 8.15
CA ASP A 74 -9.76 8.83 7.06
C ASP A 74 -9.36 9.77 5.92
N LEU A 75 -8.92 9.21 4.79
CA LEU A 75 -8.36 9.99 3.71
C LEU A 75 -9.41 10.90 3.07
N GLN A 76 -10.67 10.47 3.00
CA GLN A 76 -11.76 11.27 2.44
C GLN A 76 -12.02 12.54 3.27
N SER A 77 -11.85 12.44 4.59
CA SER A 77 -12.03 13.58 5.51
C SER A 77 -10.82 14.50 5.54
N PHE A 78 -9.63 13.97 5.26
CA PHE A 78 -8.37 14.72 5.24
C PHE A 78 -8.16 15.45 3.91
N ASP A 79 -8.25 14.74 2.79
CA ASP A 79 -7.99 15.29 1.46
C ASP A 79 -8.83 14.55 0.40
N LEU A 80 -9.83 15.25 -0.13
CA LEU A 80 -10.72 14.72 -1.15
C LEU A 80 -9.97 14.34 -2.43
N LEU A 81 -9.00 15.14 -2.88
CA LEU A 81 -8.27 14.88 -4.10
C LEU A 81 -7.46 13.58 -3.98
N LEU A 82 -6.70 13.44 -2.90
CA LEU A 82 -5.91 12.23 -2.64
C LEU A 82 -6.80 10.98 -2.47
N SER A 83 -8.03 11.15 -1.96
CA SER A 83 -9.01 10.05 -1.85
C SER A 83 -9.58 9.60 -3.20
N THR A 84 -9.56 10.46 -4.22
CA THR A 84 -10.12 10.17 -5.55
C THR A 84 -9.11 9.58 -6.54
N ILE A 85 -7.81 9.74 -6.28
CA ILE A 85 -6.76 9.15 -7.12
C ILE A 85 -6.84 7.62 -7.01
N GLY A 86 -6.86 6.91 -8.14
CA GLY A 86 -6.88 5.44 -8.13
C GLY A 86 -5.63 4.82 -7.47
N PRO A 87 -5.69 3.57 -6.99
CA PRO A 87 -4.51 2.79 -6.59
C PRO A 87 -3.41 2.81 -7.66
N GLN A 88 -2.15 3.00 -7.27
CA GLN A 88 -1.02 2.99 -8.20
C GLN A 88 -0.34 1.63 -8.34
N ALA A 89 -0.56 0.71 -7.39
CA ALA A 89 -0.08 -0.66 -7.51
C ALA A 89 -1.02 -1.49 -8.39
N LEU A 90 -0.50 -1.94 -9.54
CA LEU A 90 -1.22 -2.84 -10.44
C LEU A 90 -0.84 -4.29 -10.12
N LYS A 91 -1.83 -5.10 -9.75
CA LYS A 91 -1.65 -6.54 -9.62
C LYS A 91 -1.56 -7.16 -11.01
N VAL A 92 -0.45 -7.83 -11.29
CA VAL A 92 -0.15 -8.41 -12.61
C VAL A 92 0.21 -9.89 -12.52
N SER A 93 0.17 -10.56 -13.66
CA SER A 93 0.77 -11.86 -13.90
C SER A 93 1.48 -11.85 -15.25
N PHE A 94 2.52 -12.66 -15.38
CA PHE A 94 3.26 -12.79 -16.64
C PHE A 94 2.46 -13.64 -17.63
N HIS A 95 2.33 -13.15 -18.86
CA HIS A 95 1.69 -13.93 -19.92
C HIS A 95 2.49 -15.21 -20.20
N LEU A 96 1.79 -16.35 -20.29
CA LEU A 96 2.39 -17.68 -20.49
C LEU A 96 3.39 -18.11 -19.40
N PHE A 97 3.40 -17.46 -18.25
CA PHE A 97 4.22 -17.84 -17.11
C PHE A 97 3.34 -17.96 -15.86
N PRO A 98 2.92 -19.20 -15.52
CA PRO A 98 2.02 -19.45 -14.40
C PRO A 98 2.57 -18.91 -13.06
N PRO A 99 1.75 -18.27 -12.20
CA PRO A 99 2.20 -17.72 -10.92
C PRO A 99 2.83 -18.74 -9.98
N GLU A 100 2.47 -20.01 -10.09
CA GLU A 100 3.03 -21.10 -9.29
C GLU A 100 4.54 -21.25 -9.53
N ASN A 101 5.02 -20.87 -10.72
CA ASN A 101 6.46 -20.89 -11.02
C ASN A 101 7.26 -19.88 -10.19
N LEU A 102 6.63 -18.85 -9.60
CA LEU A 102 7.28 -17.91 -8.69
C LEU A 102 7.34 -18.40 -7.25
N GLN A 103 6.72 -19.54 -6.91
CA GLN A 103 6.91 -20.16 -5.60
C GLN A 103 8.32 -20.72 -5.41
N ASP A 104 9.01 -21.03 -6.52
CA ASP A 104 10.43 -21.38 -6.49
C ASP A 104 11.29 -20.14 -6.21
N GLN A 105 12.12 -20.24 -5.18
CA GLN A 105 12.95 -19.12 -4.72
C GLN A 105 14.02 -18.71 -5.75
N SER A 106 14.56 -19.66 -6.50
CA SER A 106 15.59 -19.38 -7.51
C SER A 106 15.00 -18.62 -8.69
N ARG A 107 13.81 -19.02 -9.14
CA ARG A 107 13.08 -18.35 -10.23
C ARG A 107 12.60 -16.96 -9.83
N SER A 108 12.00 -16.82 -8.65
CA SER A 108 11.56 -15.50 -8.15
C SER A 108 12.72 -14.54 -7.95
N ARG A 109 13.87 -15.02 -7.45
CA ARG A 109 15.09 -14.22 -7.35
C ARG A 109 15.65 -13.81 -8.71
N ALA A 110 15.75 -14.74 -9.66
CA ALA A 110 16.24 -14.42 -10.99
C ALA A 110 15.37 -13.36 -11.67
N LEU A 111 14.03 -13.48 -11.55
CA LEU A 111 13.10 -12.48 -12.05
C LEU A 111 13.33 -11.12 -11.37
N TYR A 112 13.45 -11.09 -10.04
CA TYR A 112 13.72 -9.85 -9.29
C TYR A 112 15.00 -9.16 -9.80
N GLU A 113 16.10 -9.90 -9.94
CA GLU A 113 17.37 -9.37 -10.44
C GLU A 113 17.27 -8.87 -11.90
N MET A 114 16.37 -9.47 -12.70
CA MET A 114 16.11 -9.02 -14.07
C MET A 114 15.37 -7.68 -14.13
N ILE A 115 14.54 -7.34 -13.13
CA ILE A 115 13.62 -6.19 -13.20
C ILE A 115 13.97 -5.04 -12.24
N ILE A 116 14.69 -5.32 -11.16
CA ILE A 116 14.99 -4.32 -10.13
C ILE A 116 15.77 -3.13 -10.73
N ASP A 117 15.37 -1.93 -10.33
CA ASP A 117 15.93 -0.64 -10.79
C ASP A 117 15.91 -0.43 -12.31
N LYS A 118 14.99 -1.10 -13.02
CA LYS A 118 14.79 -0.93 -14.46
C LYS A 118 13.40 -0.40 -14.79
N SER A 119 13.35 0.41 -15.84
CA SER A 119 12.10 0.74 -16.53
C SER A 119 11.81 -0.35 -17.55
N LEU A 120 10.57 -0.84 -17.58
CA LEU A 120 10.12 -1.93 -18.44
C LEU A 120 8.92 -1.47 -19.26
N ASP A 121 8.90 -1.82 -20.54
CA ASP A 121 7.70 -1.68 -21.36
C ASP A 121 6.73 -2.81 -21.03
N ILE A 122 5.52 -2.46 -20.60
CA ILE A 122 4.47 -3.41 -20.27
C ILE A 122 3.44 -3.45 -21.39
N ASN A 123 3.24 -4.64 -21.98
CA ASN A 123 2.16 -4.91 -22.90
C ASN A 123 1.02 -5.66 -22.19
N VAL A 124 -0.17 -5.07 -22.14
CA VAL A 124 -1.34 -5.67 -21.48
C VAL A 124 -2.01 -6.65 -22.45
N ILE A 125 -1.91 -7.94 -22.14
CA ILE A 125 -2.48 -9.02 -22.98
C ILE A 125 -3.96 -9.29 -22.63
N SER A 126 -4.30 -9.22 -21.34
CA SER A 126 -5.65 -9.46 -20.84
C SER A 126 -5.88 -8.74 -19.52
N THR A 127 -7.12 -8.35 -19.26
CA THR A 127 -7.60 -7.86 -17.95
C THR A 127 -8.58 -8.87 -17.39
N ASN A 128 -8.56 -9.08 -16.07
CA ASN A 128 -9.56 -9.89 -15.37
C ASN A 128 -10.87 -9.12 -15.16
#